data_AF-A0A6C0HFJ6-F1
#
_entry.id   AF-A0A6C0HFJ6-F1
#
_cell.length_a   1.000
_cell.length_b   1.000
_cell.length_c   1.000
_cell.angle_alpha   90.00
_cell.angle_beta   90.00
_cell.angle_gamma   90.00
#
_symmetry.space_group_name_H-M   'P 1'
#
loop_
_entity.id
_entity.type
_entity.pdbx_description
1 polymer ?
#
loop_
_entity_poly.entity_id
_entity_poly.type
_entity_poly.pdbx_seq_one_letter_code
_entity_poly.pdbx_strand_id
1 'polypeptide(L)'
;MCYSSEISMQTFLFVIIISSFLWYRNYKTDHPISLILFVVVLMQLVEYGLWENLSCNSINKTLSSFIPILLFLQPILINLIVWWFNAGWGNGYLTIAVLFSLFLPYKLYKAYIDYGKCVRKGEKNHLEWVNVPDQTPLGIIERYIYYVALTYPIITLNNIPFAALFTGFSFLSLMQSSFLYEKTWPSIWCNYVNILSIFALFKV
;
A
#
# COMPACT_ATOMS: atom_id res chain seq x y z
N MET A 1 0.67 2.59 8.05
CA MET A 1 -0.40 2.25 8.99
C MET A 1 -0.61 3.43 9.89
N CYS A 2 -1.83 3.57 10.35
CA CYS A 2 -2.12 4.53 11.39
C CYS A 2 -2.14 3.81 12.74
N TYR A 3 -1.96 4.62 13.78
CA TYR A 3 -1.87 4.17 15.16
C TYR A 3 -3.23 4.21 15.88
N SER A 4 -4.31 4.49 15.16
CA SER A 4 -5.70 4.47 15.64
C SER A 4 -6.70 4.31 14.48
N SER A 5 -7.91 3.86 14.80
CA SER A 5 -9.03 3.81 13.84
C SER A 5 -9.36 5.18 13.28
N GLU A 6 -9.41 6.19 14.14
CA GLU A 6 -9.73 7.57 13.75
C GLU A 6 -8.81 8.08 12.65
N ILE A 7 -7.50 7.89 12.77
CA ILE A 7 -6.53 8.40 11.80
C ILE A 7 -6.57 7.59 10.50
N SER A 8 -6.79 6.27 10.58
CA SER A 8 -7.02 5.44 9.39
C SER A 8 -8.24 5.94 8.60
N MET A 9 -9.36 6.22 9.27
CA MET A 9 -10.58 6.71 8.62
C MET A 9 -10.41 8.13 8.08
N GLN A 10 -9.81 9.04 8.85
CA GLN A 10 -9.54 10.42 8.40
C GLN A 10 -8.64 10.44 7.17
N THR A 11 -7.56 9.63 7.16
CA THR A 11 -6.67 9.48 6.00
C THR A 11 -7.43 8.95 4.79
N PHE A 12 -8.25 7.92 4.98
CA PHE A 12 -9.05 7.35 3.90
C PHE A 12 -9.98 8.38 3.25
N LEU A 13 -10.79 9.07 4.06
CA LEU A 13 -11.71 10.09 3.58
C LEU A 13 -10.98 11.26 2.92
N PHE A 14 -9.91 11.75 3.54
CA PHE A 14 -9.11 12.85 3.03
C PHE A 14 -8.53 12.55 1.64
N VAL A 15 -7.87 11.41 1.49
CA VAL A 15 -7.27 11.02 0.20
C VAL A 15 -8.33 10.70 -0.84
N ILE A 16 -9.48 10.11 -0.47
CA ILE A 16 -10.58 9.89 -1.42
C ILE A 16 -11.15 11.21 -1.94
N ILE A 17 -11.35 12.21 -1.09
CA ILE A 17 -11.84 13.53 -1.50
C ILE A 17 -10.86 14.15 -2.51
N ILE A 18 -9.56 14.14 -2.20
CA ILE A 18 -8.54 14.67 -3.11
C ILE A 18 -8.49 13.86 -4.40
N SER A 19 -8.49 12.54 -4.34
CA SER A 19 -8.46 11.68 -5.52
C SER A 19 -9.67 11.93 -6.43
N SER A 20 -10.86 12.11 -5.84
CA SER A 20 -12.09 12.46 -6.56
C SER A 20 -11.99 13.84 -7.21
N PHE A 21 -11.41 14.81 -6.50
CA PHE A 21 -11.16 16.15 -7.04
C PHE A 21 -10.17 16.12 -8.20
N LEU A 22 -9.06 15.41 -8.09
CA LEU A 22 -8.09 15.22 -9.19
C LEU A 22 -8.77 14.58 -10.40
N TRP A 23 -9.58 13.55 -10.17
CA TRP A 23 -10.34 12.90 -11.24
C TRP A 23 -11.24 13.88 -12.00
N TYR A 24 -11.95 14.74 -11.26
CA TYR A 24 -12.80 15.78 -11.81
C TYR A 24 -12.01 16.88 -12.54
N ARG A 25 -10.87 17.31 -11.98
CA ARG A 25 -10.00 18.36 -12.54
C ARG A 25 -9.40 17.96 -13.89
N ASN A 26 -9.06 16.69 -14.06
CA ASN A 26 -8.71 16.08 -15.34
C ASN A 26 -7.57 16.79 -16.11
N TYR A 27 -6.51 17.21 -15.42
CA TYR A 27 -5.25 17.51 -16.10
C TYR A 27 -4.55 16.23 -16.57
N LYS A 28 -3.57 16.39 -17.46
CA LYS A 28 -2.85 15.28 -18.11
C LYS A 28 -2.33 14.21 -17.14
N THR A 29 -1.94 14.60 -15.93
CA THR A 29 -1.39 13.72 -14.90
C THR A 29 -2.40 13.32 -13.81
N ASP A 30 -3.60 13.90 -13.81
CA ASP A 30 -4.53 13.78 -12.68
C ASP A 30 -5.18 12.40 -12.58
N HIS A 31 -5.69 11.84 -13.69
CA HIS A 31 -6.33 10.53 -13.68
C HIS A 31 -5.42 9.40 -13.17
N PRO A 32 -4.19 9.22 -13.68
CA PRO A 32 -3.31 8.18 -13.16
C PRO A 32 -2.94 8.43 -11.69
N ILE A 33 -2.64 9.67 -11.30
CA ILE A 33 -2.29 9.99 -9.90
C ILE A 33 -3.49 9.75 -8.97
N SER A 34 -4.70 10.15 -9.37
CA SER A 34 -5.94 9.91 -8.64
C SER A 34 -6.16 8.42 -8.34
N LEU A 35 -6.05 7.57 -9.36
CA LEU A 35 -6.23 6.13 -9.19
C LEU A 35 -5.11 5.49 -8.37
N ILE A 36 -3.86 5.96 -8.52
CA ILE A 36 -2.73 5.50 -7.69
C ILE A 36 -3.00 5.82 -6.21
N LEU A 37 -3.37 7.05 -5.89
CA LEU A 37 -3.69 7.48 -4.52
C LEU A 37 -4.88 6.69 -3.96
N PHE A 38 -5.92 6.49 -4.76
CA PHE A 38 -7.07 5.66 -4.41
C PHE A 38 -6.65 4.23 -4.05
N VAL A 39 -5.88 3.56 -4.90
CA VAL A 39 -5.40 2.18 -4.68
C VAL A 39 -4.55 2.07 -3.40
N VAL A 40 -3.68 3.05 -3.17
CA VAL A 40 -2.81 3.07 -1.98
C VAL A 40 -3.64 3.25 -0.71
N VAL A 41 -4.67 4.10 -0.72
CA VAL A 41 -5.44 4.41 0.50
C VAL A 41 -6.45 3.32 0.89
N LEU A 42 -6.80 2.38 0.00
CA LEU A 42 -7.67 1.24 0.34
C LEU A 42 -7.19 0.45 1.58
N MET A 43 -5.88 0.40 1.82
CA MET A 43 -5.33 -0.26 3.01
C MET A 43 -5.79 0.41 4.31
N GLN A 44 -6.04 1.72 4.30
CA GLN A 44 -6.50 2.45 5.48
C GLN A 44 -7.94 2.09 5.87
N LEU A 45 -8.78 1.73 4.90
CA LEU A 45 -10.12 1.22 5.21
C LEU A 45 -10.06 -0.15 5.93
N VAL A 46 -9.15 -1.03 5.50
CA VAL A 46 -8.91 -2.32 6.16
C VAL A 46 -8.35 -2.10 7.56
N GLU A 47 -7.38 -1.19 7.73
CA GLU A 47 -6.82 -0.85 9.04
C GLU A 47 -7.87 -0.27 9.99
N TYR A 48 -8.75 0.62 9.51
CA TYR A 48 -9.85 1.14 10.30
C TYR A 48 -10.72 0.01 10.85
N GLY A 49 -11.15 -0.93 10.00
CA GLY A 49 -11.95 -2.07 10.41
C GLY A 49 -11.23 -2.98 11.42
N LEU A 50 -9.92 -3.14 11.31
CA LEU A 50 -9.11 -3.92 12.26
C LEU A 50 -8.98 -3.23 13.61
N TRP A 51 -8.78 -1.91 13.63
CA TRP A 51 -8.71 -1.12 14.87
C TRP A 51 -10.04 -1.13 15.63
N GLU A 52 -11.18 -1.13 14.94
CA GLU A 52 -12.50 -1.27 15.57
C GLU A 52 -12.78 -2.71 16.05
N ASN A 53 -12.00 -3.68 15.58
CA ASN A 53 -12.21 -5.11 15.87
C ASN A 53 -10.93 -5.76 16.40
N LEU A 54 -10.32 -5.22 17.46
CA LEU A 54 -9.09 -5.80 18.04
C LEU A 54 -9.30 -7.19 18.68
N SER A 55 -10.54 -7.54 19.02
CA SER A 55 -10.86 -8.90 19.43
C SER A 55 -10.76 -9.86 18.25
N CYS A 56 -10.32 -11.09 18.48
CA CYS A 56 -10.14 -12.11 17.42
C CYS A 56 -11.50 -12.70 16.97
N ASN A 57 -12.41 -11.84 16.55
CA ASN A 57 -13.75 -12.14 16.07
C ASN A 57 -13.75 -12.46 14.55
N SER A 58 -14.92 -12.78 13.99
CA SER A 58 -15.06 -13.11 12.58
C SER A 58 -14.66 -11.95 11.64
N ILE A 59 -14.93 -10.71 12.04
CA ILE A 59 -14.60 -9.51 11.26
C ILE A 59 -13.07 -9.35 11.18
N ASN A 60 -12.37 -9.44 12.31
CA ASN A 60 -10.91 -9.36 12.36
C ASN A 60 -10.26 -10.46 11.51
N LYS A 61 -10.71 -11.72 11.65
CA LYS A 61 -10.18 -12.84 10.85
C LYS A 61 -10.34 -12.60 9.36
N THR A 62 -11.52 -12.11 8.97
CA THR A 62 -11.84 -11.80 7.57
C THR A 62 -10.94 -10.68 7.05
N LEU A 63 -10.88 -9.54 7.75
CA LEU A 63 -10.04 -8.42 7.36
C LEU A 63 -8.55 -8.78 7.33
N SER A 64 -8.08 -9.58 8.30
CA SER A 64 -6.70 -10.08 8.35
C SER A 64 -6.34 -10.90 7.12
N SER A 65 -7.27 -11.74 6.64
CA SER A 65 -7.07 -12.54 5.41
C SER A 65 -7.04 -11.70 4.12
N PHE A 66 -7.66 -10.51 4.12
CA PHE A 66 -7.65 -9.60 2.98
C PHE A 66 -6.34 -8.81 2.82
N ILE A 67 -5.59 -8.59 3.90
CA ILE A 67 -4.33 -7.83 3.87
C ILE A 67 -3.35 -8.32 2.78
N PRO A 68 -2.95 -9.61 2.75
CA PRO A 68 -1.98 -10.08 1.75
C PRO A 68 -2.51 -9.93 0.32
N ILE A 69 -3.82 -10.07 0.11
CA ILE A 69 -4.48 -9.91 -1.18
C ILE A 69 -4.38 -8.45 -1.62
N LEU A 70 -4.75 -7.51 -0.75
CA LEU A 70 -4.74 -6.09 -1.07
C LEU A 70 -3.32 -5.59 -1.37
N LEU A 71 -2.33 -5.97 -0.54
CA LEU A 71 -0.93 -5.65 -0.79
C LEU A 71 -0.42 -6.26 -2.09
N PHE A 72 -0.83 -7.48 -2.43
CA PHE A 72 -0.45 -8.07 -3.71
C PHE A 72 -1.07 -7.32 -4.90
N LEU A 73 -2.33 -6.90 -4.78
CA LEU A 73 -3.04 -6.17 -5.83
C LEU A 73 -2.53 -4.74 -6.04
N GLN A 74 -2.04 -4.06 -5.00
CA GLN A 74 -1.54 -2.68 -5.11
C GLN A 74 -0.51 -2.47 -6.23
N PRO A 75 0.65 -3.17 -6.28
CA PRO A 75 1.63 -2.99 -7.36
C PRO A 75 1.08 -3.37 -8.73
N ILE A 76 0.18 -4.36 -8.81
CA ILE A 76 -0.46 -4.76 -10.07
C ILE A 76 -1.35 -3.63 -10.61
N LEU A 77 -2.24 -3.12 -9.76
CA LEU A 77 -3.17 -2.06 -10.14
C LEU A 77 -2.40 -0.78 -10.51
N ILE A 78 -1.35 -0.44 -9.77
CA ILE A 78 -0.50 0.71 -10.09
C ILE A 78 0.19 0.53 -11.45
N ASN A 79 0.77 -0.64 -11.73
CA ASN A 79 1.35 -0.91 -13.06
C ASN A 79 0.29 -0.80 -14.16
N LEU A 80 -0.91 -1.35 -13.93
CA LEU A 80 -2.02 -1.28 -14.88
C LEU A 80 -2.46 0.16 -15.14
N ILE A 81 -2.55 0.99 -14.09
CA ILE A 81 -2.87 2.42 -14.20
C ILE A 81 -1.81 3.15 -15.02
N VAL A 82 -0.52 2.98 -14.69
CA VAL A 82 0.58 3.65 -15.41
C VAL A 82 0.56 3.26 -16.88
N TRP A 83 0.35 1.98 -17.19
CA TRP A 83 0.25 1.48 -18.55
C TRP A 83 -0.99 2.00 -19.29
N TRP A 84 -2.18 1.90 -18.68
CA TRP A 84 -3.46 2.29 -19.29
C TRP A 84 -3.49 3.77 -19.68
N PHE A 85 -2.94 4.63 -18.84
CA PHE A 85 -2.90 6.07 -19.08
C PHE A 85 -1.66 6.53 -19.86
N ASN A 86 -0.77 5.61 -20.26
CA ASN A 86 0.55 5.94 -20.84
C ASN A 86 1.29 6.99 -19.99
N ALA A 87 1.19 6.85 -18.67
CA ALA A 87 1.62 7.85 -17.70
C ALA A 87 3.12 7.79 -17.42
N GLY A 88 3.83 6.78 -17.94
CA GLY A 88 5.25 6.55 -17.74
C GLY A 88 5.90 5.80 -18.90
N TRP A 89 7.22 5.59 -18.81
CA TRP A 89 8.04 4.97 -19.87
C TRP A 89 8.25 3.45 -19.70
N GLY A 90 7.73 2.84 -18.62
CA GLY A 90 7.92 1.42 -18.32
C GLY A 90 6.98 0.48 -19.12
N ASN A 91 7.46 -0.74 -19.40
CA ASN A 91 6.61 -1.79 -19.97
C ASN A 91 5.83 -2.51 -18.85
N GLY A 92 4.62 -2.01 -18.56
CA GLY A 92 3.77 -2.54 -17.48
C GLY A 92 3.41 -4.02 -17.63
N TYR A 93 3.34 -4.55 -18.85
CA TYR A 93 2.95 -5.95 -19.09
C TYR A 93 3.95 -6.97 -18.57
N LEU A 94 5.24 -6.74 -18.81
CA LEU A 94 6.29 -7.66 -18.36
C LEU A 94 6.33 -7.69 -16.83
N THR A 95 6.22 -6.53 -16.19
CA THR A 95 6.17 -6.42 -14.73
C THR A 95 4.94 -7.12 -14.16
N ILE A 96 3.75 -6.89 -14.72
CA ILE A 96 2.52 -7.56 -14.30
C ILE A 96 2.65 -9.09 -14.48
N ALA A 97 3.16 -9.55 -15.63
CA ALA A 97 3.34 -10.98 -15.90
C ALA A 97 4.29 -11.64 -14.90
N VAL A 98 5.42 -11.00 -14.57
CA VAL A 98 6.37 -11.50 -13.57
C VAL A 98 5.73 -11.54 -12.16
N LEU A 99 5.00 -10.48 -11.78
CA LEU A 99 4.32 -10.42 -10.48
C LEU A 99 3.24 -11.50 -10.35
N PHE A 100 2.43 -11.73 -11.38
CA PHE A 100 1.42 -12.78 -11.38
C PHE A 100 2.04 -14.18 -11.34
N SER A 101 3.04 -14.44 -12.18
CA SER A 101 3.58 -15.79 -12.37
C SER A 101 4.33 -16.29 -11.13
N LEU A 102 5.07 -15.41 -10.45
CA LEU A 102 5.92 -15.81 -9.32
C LEU A 102 5.26 -15.60 -7.95
N PHE A 103 4.49 -14.51 -7.78
CA PHE A 103 4.04 -14.10 -6.45
C PHE A 103 2.59 -14.50 -6.14
N LEU A 104 1.70 -14.58 -7.14
CA LEU A 104 0.29 -14.92 -6.87
C LEU A 104 0.13 -16.29 -6.20
N PRO A 105 0.75 -17.40 -6.68
CA PRO A 105 0.60 -18.71 -6.05
C PRO A 105 1.10 -18.72 -4.61
N TYR A 106 2.24 -18.08 -4.35
CA TYR A 106 2.81 -17.97 -3.01
C TYR A 106 1.92 -17.12 -2.07
N LYS A 107 1.35 -16.01 -2.55
CA LYS A 107 0.45 -15.17 -1.77
C LYS A 107 -0.87 -15.86 -1.44
N LEU A 108 -1.43 -16.61 -2.39
CA LEU A 108 -2.62 -17.44 -2.15
C LEU A 108 -2.34 -18.54 -1.12
N TYR A 109 -1.18 -19.21 -1.22
CA TYR A 109 -0.75 -20.21 -0.25
C TYR A 109 -0.59 -19.62 1.16
N LYS A 110 0.08 -18.46 1.29
CA LYS A 110 0.19 -17.73 2.57
C LYS A 110 -1.18 -17.34 3.12
N ALA A 111 -2.05 -16.75 2.29
CA ALA A 111 -3.40 -16.37 2.69
C ALA A 111 -4.23 -17.59 3.18
N TYR A 112 -4.03 -18.76 2.57
CA TYR A 112 -4.65 -20.00 2.99
C TYR A 112 -4.13 -20.49 4.36
N ILE A 113 -2.81 -20.55 4.55
CA ILE A 113 -2.22 -20.99 5.84
C ILE A 113 -2.52 -20.02 6.98
N ASP A 114 -2.60 -18.75 6.65
CA ASP A 114 -2.88 -17.69 7.62
C ASP A 114 -4.38 -17.48 7.85
N TYR A 115 -5.24 -18.27 7.19
CA TYR A 115 -6.67 -18.21 7.40
C TYR A 115 -7.04 -18.48 8.87
N GLY A 116 -7.87 -17.62 9.43
CA GLY A 116 -8.31 -17.71 10.83
C GLY A 116 -7.36 -17.08 11.86
N LYS A 117 -6.19 -16.60 11.43
CA LYS A 117 -5.32 -15.76 12.25
C LYS A 117 -5.87 -14.33 12.37
N CYS A 118 -5.56 -13.65 13.47
CA CYS A 118 -6.08 -12.31 13.78
C CYS A 118 -4.95 -11.29 14.00
N VAL A 119 -5.06 -10.13 13.35
CA VAL A 119 -4.23 -8.96 13.66
C VAL A 119 -4.54 -8.47 15.07
N ARG A 120 -3.52 -8.07 15.82
CA ARG A 120 -3.65 -7.57 17.19
C ARG A 120 -2.97 -6.22 17.35
N LYS A 121 -3.30 -5.54 18.44
CA LYS A 121 -2.56 -4.35 18.87
C LYS A 121 -1.26 -4.78 19.53
N GLY A 122 -0.14 -4.36 18.99
CA GLY A 122 1.20 -4.56 19.55
C GLY A 122 1.54 -3.58 20.66
N GLU A 123 2.66 -3.85 21.34
CA GLU A 123 3.11 -3.07 22.51
C GLU A 123 3.37 -1.60 22.19
N LYS A 124 3.87 -1.30 20.98
CA LYS A 124 4.16 0.07 20.53
C LYS A 124 2.96 0.77 19.88
N ASN A 125 1.73 0.46 20.31
CA ASN A 125 0.49 1.05 19.80
C ASN A 125 0.35 1.00 18.25
N HIS A 126 0.70 -0.14 17.66
CA HIS A 126 0.58 -0.40 16.22
C HIS A 126 -0.14 -1.74 15.99
N LEU A 127 -0.58 -2.00 14.76
CA LEU A 127 -1.14 -3.29 14.40
C LEU A 127 -0.02 -4.29 14.10
N GLU A 128 0.01 -5.40 14.84
CA GLU A 128 0.87 -6.55 14.59
C GLU A 128 0.16 -7.50 13.62
N TRP A 129 0.69 -7.57 12.40
CA TRP A 129 0.10 -8.40 11.36
C TRP A 129 0.52 -9.85 11.54
N VAL A 130 -0.39 -10.77 11.25
CA VAL A 130 -0.08 -12.21 11.42
C VAL A 130 0.72 -12.79 10.26
N ASN A 131 0.86 -12.00 9.19
CA ASN A 131 1.53 -12.36 7.94
C ASN A 131 2.73 -11.45 7.72
N VAL A 132 3.34 -10.95 8.79
CA VAL A 132 4.62 -10.28 8.61
C VAL A 132 5.61 -11.35 8.16
N PRO A 133 6.40 -11.09 7.10
CA PRO A 133 7.54 -11.89 6.79
C PRO A 133 8.36 -12.02 8.05
N ASP A 134 8.38 -13.24 8.58
CA ASP A 134 9.22 -13.59 9.70
C ASP A 134 10.64 -13.07 9.42
N GLN A 135 11.43 -12.77 10.45
CA GLN A 135 12.85 -12.39 10.27
C GLN A 135 13.69 -13.47 9.54
N THR A 136 13.04 -14.56 9.09
CA THR A 136 13.51 -15.42 8.02
C THR A 136 14.04 -14.62 6.81
N PRO A 137 15.12 -15.11 6.17
CA PRO A 137 15.64 -14.51 4.94
C PRO A 137 14.57 -14.35 3.84
N LEU A 138 13.69 -15.35 3.68
CA LEU A 138 12.62 -15.32 2.70
C LEU A 138 11.67 -14.14 2.93
N GLY A 139 11.32 -13.89 4.18
CA GLY A 139 10.44 -12.81 4.52
C GLY A 139 11.05 -11.42 4.23
N ILE A 140 12.34 -11.26 4.54
CA ILE A 140 13.07 -10.02 4.23
C ILE A 140 13.08 -9.78 2.72
N ILE A 141 13.36 -10.81 1.93
CA ILE A 141 13.34 -10.76 0.46
C ILE A 141 11.96 -10.37 -0.05
N GLU A 142 10.90 -11.00 0.45
CA GLU A 142 9.51 -10.70 0.08
C GLU A 142 9.17 -9.22 0.32
N ARG A 143 9.58 -8.66 1.45
CA ARG A 143 9.37 -7.24 1.77
C ARG A 143 10.05 -6.34 0.74
N TYR A 144 11.33 -6.59 0.42
CA TYR A 144 12.04 -5.77 -0.57
C TYR A 144 11.45 -5.90 -1.96
N ILE A 145 11.06 -7.11 -2.37
CA ILE A 145 10.44 -7.31 -3.68
C ILE A 145 9.11 -6.59 -3.77
N TYR A 146 8.27 -6.63 -2.73
CA TYR A 146 7.05 -5.84 -2.69
C TYR A 146 7.33 -4.35 -2.90
N TYR A 147 8.31 -3.80 -2.20
CA TYR A 147 8.67 -2.39 -2.34
C TYR A 147 9.13 -2.05 -3.75
N VAL A 148 9.99 -2.86 -4.34
CA VAL A 148 10.44 -2.68 -5.72
C VAL A 148 9.24 -2.78 -6.68
N ALA A 149 8.37 -3.76 -6.50
CA ALA A 149 7.17 -3.94 -7.32
C ALA A 149 6.22 -2.74 -7.24
N LEU A 150 6.10 -2.14 -6.06
CA LEU A 150 5.26 -0.97 -5.81
C LEU A 150 5.87 0.31 -6.38
N THR A 151 7.17 0.54 -6.18
CA THR A 151 7.83 1.79 -6.57
C THR A 151 8.30 1.80 -8.02
N TYR A 152 8.61 0.65 -8.62
CA TYR A 152 9.03 0.55 -10.02
C TYR A 152 8.07 1.29 -10.98
N PRO A 153 6.76 0.99 -11.04
CA PRO A 153 5.85 1.70 -11.95
C PRO A 153 5.79 3.20 -11.65
N ILE A 154 5.89 3.59 -10.38
CA ILE A 154 5.86 4.99 -9.95
C ILE A 154 7.10 5.75 -10.43
N ILE A 155 8.29 5.16 -10.32
CA ILE A 155 9.54 5.75 -10.82
C ILE A 155 9.48 5.97 -12.34
N THR A 156 8.68 5.19 -13.06
CA THR A 156 8.52 5.37 -14.50
C THR A 156 7.60 6.52 -14.90
N LEU A 157 6.86 7.13 -13.97
CA LEU A 157 5.93 8.22 -14.27
C LEU A 157 6.65 9.41 -14.91
N ASN A 158 6.00 10.01 -15.91
CA ASN A 158 6.46 11.25 -16.55
C ASN A 158 6.39 12.46 -15.59
N ASN A 159 5.57 12.37 -14.54
CA ASN A 159 5.53 13.34 -13.44
C ASN A 159 6.69 13.08 -12.46
N ILE A 160 7.88 13.57 -12.81
CA ILE A 160 9.12 13.33 -12.06
C ILE A 160 9.01 13.79 -10.60
N PRO A 161 8.46 14.98 -10.27
CA PRO A 161 8.42 15.40 -8.87
C PRO A 161 7.50 14.51 -8.02
N PHE A 162 6.34 14.09 -8.55
CA PHE A 162 5.46 13.15 -7.84
C PHE A 162 6.14 11.78 -7.67
N ALA A 163 6.78 11.27 -8.72
CA ALA A 163 7.52 10.00 -8.68
C ALA A 163 8.63 10.00 -7.63
N ALA A 164 9.43 11.07 -7.60
CA ALA A 164 10.51 11.25 -6.64
C ALA A 164 9.98 11.34 -5.20
N LEU A 165 8.92 12.12 -4.98
CA LEU A 165 8.32 12.27 -3.66
C LEU A 165 7.71 10.96 -3.15
N PHE A 166 6.97 10.25 -3.99
CA PHE A 166 6.37 8.96 -3.65
C PHE A 166 7.44 7.91 -3.30
N THR A 167 8.48 7.82 -4.14
CA THR A 167 9.57 6.87 -3.95
C THR A 167 10.37 7.19 -2.69
N GLY A 168 10.69 8.47 -2.47
CA GLY A 168 11.38 8.95 -1.27
C GLY A 168 10.60 8.63 0.00
N PHE A 169 9.30 8.90 0.03
CA PHE A 169 8.47 8.56 1.19
C PHE A 169 8.28 7.07 1.39
N SER A 170 8.19 6.28 0.31
CA SER A 170 8.14 4.81 0.41
C SER A 170 9.41 4.28 1.09
N PHE A 171 10.58 4.78 0.71
CA PHE A 171 11.86 4.41 1.31
C PHE A 171 11.98 4.87 2.76
N LEU A 172 11.60 6.12 3.05
CA LEU A 172 11.56 6.63 4.43
C LEU A 172 10.62 5.80 5.31
N SER A 173 9.46 5.38 4.79
CA SER A 173 8.53 4.50 5.51
C SER A 173 9.17 3.15 5.86
N LEU A 174 9.88 2.56 4.90
CA LEU A 174 10.59 1.30 5.12
C LEU A 174 11.68 1.44 6.20
N MET A 175 12.48 2.51 6.13
CA MET A 175 13.52 2.79 7.12
C MET A 175 12.95 3.02 8.51
N GLN A 176 11.99 3.94 8.64
CA GLN A 176 11.38 4.27 9.92
C GLN A 176 10.70 3.06 10.56
N SER A 177 10.01 2.23 9.78
CA SER A 177 9.43 1.02 10.35
C SER A 177 10.47 0.00 10.78
N SER A 178 11.55 -0.15 10.03
CA SER A 178 12.61 -1.08 10.40
C SER A 178 13.27 -0.65 11.71
N PHE A 179 13.40 0.66 11.93
CA PHE A 179 13.94 1.23 13.16
C PHE A 179 12.97 1.19 14.35
N LEU A 180 11.71 1.56 14.15
CA LEU A 180 10.74 1.73 15.23
C LEU A 180 10.08 0.42 15.66
N TYR A 181 9.80 -0.47 14.72
CA TYR A 181 8.94 -1.62 14.99
C TYR A 181 9.63 -2.98 14.88
N GLU A 182 10.90 -3.05 14.46
CA GLU A 182 11.84 -4.20 14.39
C GLU A 182 11.37 -5.49 13.68
N LYS A 183 10.08 -5.82 13.75
CA LYS A 183 9.45 -7.10 13.41
C LYS A 183 8.08 -6.96 12.76
N THR A 184 7.64 -5.76 12.38
CA THR A 184 6.37 -5.57 11.67
C THR A 184 6.54 -4.98 10.29
N TRP A 185 5.51 -5.17 9.45
CA TRP A 185 5.45 -4.49 8.16
C TRP A 185 5.50 -2.97 8.34
N PRO A 186 6.08 -2.26 7.37
CA PRO A 186 6.13 -0.83 7.37
C PRO A 186 4.78 -0.18 7.54
N SER A 187 4.67 0.51 8.67
CA SER A 187 3.42 0.89 9.28
C SER A 187 3.28 2.39 9.35
N ILE A 188 3.90 3.21 8.48
CA ILE A 188 3.82 4.69 8.56
C ILE A 188 3.26 5.34 7.27
N TRP A 189 2.77 4.54 6.33
CA TRP A 189 2.22 4.99 5.04
C TRP A 189 1.13 6.06 5.11
N CYS A 190 0.33 6.13 6.20
CA CYS A 190 -0.80 7.05 6.22
C CYS A 190 -0.39 8.52 6.32
N ASN A 191 0.72 8.82 6.98
CA ASN A 191 1.29 10.18 6.98
C ASN A 191 1.74 10.58 5.57
N TYR A 192 2.38 9.65 4.87
CA TYR A 192 2.93 9.93 3.55
C TYR A 192 1.87 10.05 2.47
N VAL A 193 0.83 9.21 2.49
CA VAL A 193 -0.25 9.30 1.50
C VAL A 193 -1.02 10.62 1.59
N ASN A 194 -1.20 11.16 2.81
CA ASN A 194 -1.79 12.49 3.01
C ASN A 194 -0.91 13.60 2.42
N ILE A 195 0.41 13.52 2.61
CA ILE A 195 1.35 14.50 2.02
C ILE A 195 1.35 14.38 0.49
N LEU A 196 1.38 13.16 -0.03
CA LEU A 196 1.35 12.88 -1.48
C LEU A 196 0.07 13.38 -2.12
N SER A 197 -1.09 13.22 -1.46
CA SER A 197 -2.36 13.71 -1.97
C SER A 197 -2.39 15.24 -2.00
N ILE A 198 -1.91 15.91 -0.95
CA ILE A 198 -1.77 17.38 -0.94
C ILE A 198 -0.84 17.84 -2.07
N PHE A 199 0.30 17.18 -2.25
CA PHE A 199 1.26 17.53 -3.30
C PHE A 199 0.64 17.41 -4.70
N ALA A 200 -0.18 16.38 -4.94
CA ALA A 200 -0.88 16.18 -6.20
C ALA A 200 -1.90 17.29 -6.55
N LEU A 201 -2.36 18.08 -5.56
CA LEU A 201 -3.21 19.24 -5.81
C LEU A 201 -2.47 20.36 -6.53
N PHE A 202 -1.15 20.44 -6.40
CA PHE A 202 -0.37 21.41 -7.15
C PHE A 202 -0.19 20.92 -8.59
N LYS A 203 -0.15 21.85 -9.55
CA LYS A 203 0.06 21.50 -10.95
C LYS A 203 1.53 21.11 -11.12
N VAL A 204 1.80 19.83 -10.92
CA VAL A 204 3.11 19.18 -11.06
C VAL A 204 3.20 18.50 -12.42
#